data_AF-A0A1U8IB03-F1
#
_entry.id   AF-A0A1U8IB03-F1
#
_cell.length_a   1.000
_cell.length_b   1.000
_cell.length_c   1.000
_cell.angle_alpha   90.00
_cell.angle_beta   90.00
_cell.angle_gamma   90.00
#
_symmetry.space_group_name_H-M   'P 1'
#
loop_
_entity.id
_entity.type
_entity.pdbx_description
1 polymer ?
#
loop_
_entity_poly.entity_id
_entity_poly.type
_entity_poly.pdbx_seq_one_letter_code
_entity_poly.pdbx_strand_id
1 'polypeptide(L)'
;MLMMIVEGHRNEILTGSTISDDAVVAFSSLSDDDITEIFHMRLRHMNENDMTELSKRGLLEGRGIRKLKFCEYCIFGKKKRVLFTGGIHNTKGTLEYIHFDL
;
A
#
# COMPACT_ATOMS: atom_id res chain seq x y z
N MET A 1 13.68 8.33 16.00
CA MET A 1 12.53 7.51 15.58
C MET A 1 12.45 6.28 16.48
N LEU A 2 11.46 6.21 17.37
CA LEU A 2 11.17 5.03 18.19
C LEU A 2 10.64 3.91 17.27
N MET A 3 11.30 2.76 17.23
CA MET A 3 10.73 1.58 16.58
C MET A 3 10.00 0.75 17.65
N MET A 4 8.68 0.64 17.52
CA MET A 4 7.87 -0.21 18.39
C MET A 4 7.85 -1.61 17.79
N ILE A 5 8.44 -2.57 18.51
CA ILE A 5 8.27 -3.99 18.17
C ILE A 5 7.05 -4.48 18.94
N VAL A 6 6.08 -5.01 18.21
CA VAL A 6 4.87 -5.61 18.79
C VAL A 6 4.95 -7.11 18.59
N GLU A 7 5.26 -7.85 19.65
CA GLU A 7 5.22 -9.32 19.62
C GLU A 7 3.82 -9.82 19.99
N GLY A 8 3.25 -10.68 19.15
CA GLY A 8 1.93 -11.26 19.35
C GLY A 8 2.01 -12.67 19.92
N HIS A 9 1.59 -12.85 21.18
CA HIS A 9 1.32 -14.17 21.75
C HIS A 9 -0.18 -14.47 21.74
N ARG A 10 -0.52 -15.76 21.56
CA ARG A 10 -1.85 -16.27 21.16
C ARG A 10 -3.04 -15.96 22.09
N ASN A 11 -2.89 -15.16 23.15
CA ASN A 11 -3.97 -14.66 24.00
C ASN A 11 -3.78 -13.16 24.28
N GLU A 12 -4.34 -12.32 23.40
CA GLU A 12 -4.84 -10.93 23.56
C GLU A 12 -4.10 -9.88 24.43
N ILE A 13 -2.78 -9.94 24.60
CA ILE A 13 -2.02 -8.76 25.10
C ILE A 13 -0.82 -8.48 24.19
N LEU A 14 -0.89 -7.36 23.47
CA LEU A 14 0.20 -6.83 22.65
C LEU A 14 1.12 -6.01 23.57
N THR A 15 2.26 -6.58 23.95
CA THR A 15 3.27 -5.86 24.72
C THR A 15 4.23 -5.19 23.74
N GLY A 16 4.22 -3.86 23.67
CA GLY A 16 5.15 -3.10 22.85
C GLY A 16 6.39 -2.73 23.64
N SER A 17 7.58 -2.99 23.10
CA SER A 17 8.85 -2.51 23.64
C SER A 17 9.45 -1.43 22.73
N THR A 18 10.02 -0.40 23.34
CA THR A 18 10.61 0.74 22.64
C THR A 18 12.12 0.69 22.78
N ILE A 19 12.79 0.36 21.68
CA ILE A 19 14.26 0.32 21.62
C ILE A 19 14.72 1.71 21.16
N SER A 20 15.48 2.40 22.01
CA SER A 20 15.78 3.83 21.86
C SER A 20 17.17 4.15 21.31
N ASP A 21 18.07 3.18 21.15
CA ASP A 21 19.44 3.47 20.75
C ASP A 21 19.79 2.88 19.37
N ASP A 22 20.47 3.71 18.58
CA ASP A 22 21.12 3.49 17.26
C ASP A 22 20.30 3.72 15.97
N ALA A 23 18.95 3.69 15.99
CA ALA A 23 18.16 3.89 14.75
C ALA A 23 18.00 5.37 14.31
N VAL A 24 18.49 6.33 15.09
CA VAL A 24 18.32 7.78 14.84
C VAL A 24 19.24 8.29 13.72
N VAL A 25 20.32 7.58 13.40
CA VAL A 25 21.36 8.06 12.46
C VAL A 25 20.96 7.92 10.98
N ALA A 26 19.93 7.14 10.66
CA ALA A 26 19.51 6.93 9.27
C ALA A 26 18.62 8.06 8.70
N PHE A 27 17.49 8.40 9.31
CA PHE A 27 16.49 9.30 8.69
C PHE A 27 16.98 10.73 8.41
N SER A 28 17.88 11.25 9.24
CA SER A 28 18.46 12.59 9.05
C SER A 28 19.42 12.65 7.86
N SER A 29 20.06 11.54 7.50
CA SER A 29 20.95 11.44 6.32
C SER A 29 20.22 11.02 5.05
N LEU A 30 18.99 10.51 5.15
CA LEU A 30 18.17 10.12 4.00
C LEU A 30 17.69 11.33 3.20
N SER A 31 17.59 11.12 1.88
CA SER A 31 16.96 12.10 1.00
C SER A 31 15.45 12.11 1.22
N ASP A 32 14.79 13.19 0.78
CA ASP A 32 13.32 13.26 0.85
C ASP A 32 12.64 12.18 -0.01
N ASP A 33 13.30 11.71 -1.08
CA ASP A 33 12.81 10.61 -1.92
C ASP A 33 12.83 9.29 -1.15
N ASP A 34 13.93 8.98 -0.45
CA ASP A 34 14.05 7.75 0.35
C ASP A 34 13.01 7.73 1.47
N ILE A 35 12.79 8.89 2.11
CA ILE A 35 11.81 9.03 3.19
C ILE A 35 10.39 8.83 2.66
N THR A 36 10.10 9.38 1.48
CA THR A 36 8.80 9.19 0.82
C THR A 36 8.57 7.71 0.49
N GLU A 37 9.59 7.01 -0.01
CA GLU A 37 9.52 5.57 -0.31
C GLU A 37 9.34 4.73 0.97
N ILE A 38 10.00 5.09 2.06
CA ILE A 38 9.84 4.44 3.36
C ILE A 38 8.41 4.64 3.89
N PHE A 39 7.89 5.86 3.88
CA PHE A 39 6.52 6.11 4.34
C PHE A 39 5.51 5.39 3.46
N HIS A 40 5.73 5.36 2.15
CA HIS A 40 4.92 4.57 1.24
C HIS A 40 4.84 3.10 1.67
N MET A 41 5.97 2.46 1.94
CA MET A 41 6.00 1.06 2.37
C MET A 41 5.41 0.85 3.77
N ARG A 42 5.80 1.69 4.75
CA ARG A 42 5.34 1.58 6.14
C ARG A 42 3.84 1.83 6.30
N LEU A 43 3.28 2.74 5.52
CA LEU A 43 1.84 3.08 5.55
C LEU A 43 1.02 2.25 4.56
N ARG A 44 1.48 1.03 4.25
CA ARG A 44 0.78 0.06 3.40
C ARG A 44 0.46 0.63 2.02
N HIS A 45 1.50 1.08 1.33
CA HIS A 45 1.47 1.57 -0.03
C HIS A 45 0.61 2.84 -0.22
N MET A 46 0.58 3.75 0.76
CA MET A 46 -0.21 4.98 0.71
C MET A 46 0.15 5.87 -0.51
N ASN A 47 -0.82 6.60 -1.06
CA ASN A 47 -0.57 7.48 -2.21
C ASN A 47 0.10 8.81 -1.77
N GLU A 48 0.65 9.55 -2.74
CA GLU A 48 1.34 10.83 -2.51
C GLU A 48 0.44 11.89 -1.85
N ASN A 49 -0.82 11.98 -2.27
CA ASN A 49 -1.75 13.01 -1.79
C ASN A 49 -2.07 12.82 -0.31
N ASP A 50 -2.36 11.58 0.10
CA ASP A 50 -2.67 11.23 1.48
C ASP A 50 -1.44 11.46 2.37
N MET A 51 -0.24 11.06 1.91
CA MET A 51 0.99 11.34 2.66
C MET A 51 1.27 12.84 2.76
N THR A 52 1.00 13.61 1.69
CA THR A 52 1.15 15.07 1.70
C THR A 52 0.21 15.71 2.72
N GLU A 53 -1.03 15.23 2.82
CA GLU A 53 -2.00 15.70 3.81
C GLU A 53 -1.58 15.34 5.23
N LEU A 54 -1.05 14.14 5.47
CA LEU A 54 -0.49 13.75 6.76
C LEU A 54 0.72 14.61 7.16
N SER A 55 1.59 14.91 6.20
CA SER A 55 2.74 15.81 6.41
C SER A 55 2.29 17.22 6.79
N LYS A 56 1.29 17.78 6.08
CA LYS A 56 0.69 19.09 6.42
C LYS A 56 0.10 19.13 7.83
N ARG A 57 -0.43 18.01 8.31
CA ARG A 57 -0.98 17.87 9.67
C ARG A 57 0.09 17.62 10.73
N GLY A 58 1.36 17.54 10.36
CA GLY A 58 2.47 17.23 11.26
C GLY A 58 2.49 15.79 11.75
N LEU A 59 1.79 14.88 11.07
CA LEU A 59 1.73 13.45 11.42
C LEU A 59 2.88 12.65 10.81
N LEU A 60 3.58 13.23 9.82
CA LEU A 60 4.87 12.77 9.33
C LEU A 60 5.93 13.77 9.80
N GLU A 61 7.20 13.37 9.88
CA GLU A 61 8.34 14.12 10.47
C GLU A 61 8.69 15.48 9.79
N GLY A 62 7.71 16.20 9.21
CA GLY A 62 7.84 17.56 8.70
C GLY A 62 8.64 17.70 7.40
N ARG A 63 9.23 16.61 6.90
CA ARG A 63 9.87 16.58 5.59
C ARG A 63 8.86 16.54 4.45
N GLY A 64 9.28 17.10 3.32
CA GLY A 64 8.46 17.17 2.11
C GLY A 64 8.27 15.79 1.51
N ILE A 65 7.02 15.42 1.22
CA ILE A 65 6.70 14.24 0.42
C ILE A 65 7.05 14.55 -1.03
N ARG A 66 7.87 13.69 -1.63
CA ARG A 66 8.28 13.77 -3.03
C ARG A 66 7.38 12.89 -3.89
N LYS A 67 7.64 12.91 -5.19
CA LYS A 67 6.90 12.06 -6.13
C LYS A 67 7.28 10.60 -5.90
N LEU A 68 6.29 9.72 -5.78
CA LEU A 68 6.49 8.29 -5.72
C LEU A 68 6.94 7.76 -7.08
N LYS A 69 7.92 6.86 -7.02
CA LYS A 69 8.30 6.03 -8.16
C LYS A 69 7.21 4.99 -8.43
N PHE A 70 7.34 4.30 -9.56
CA PHE A 70 6.49 3.17 -9.89
C PHE A 70 6.51 2.12 -8.77
N CYS A 71 5.33 1.76 -8.27
CA CYS A 71 5.15 0.70 -7.28
C CYS A 71 4.23 -0.38 -7.85
N GLU A 72 4.81 -1.56 -8.10
CA GLU A 72 4.09 -2.71 -8.64
C GLU A 72 2.87 -3.10 -7.78
N TYR A 73 3.07 -3.18 -6.46
CA TYR A 73 2.02 -3.53 -5.49
C TYR A 73 0.85 -2.55 -5.50
N CYS A 74 1.09 -1.25 -5.73
CA CYS A 74 0.01 -0.28 -5.90
C CYS A 74 -0.80 -0.57 -7.14
N ILE A 75 -0.12 -0.78 -8.27
CA ILE A 75 -0.80 -0.98 -9.55
C ILE A 75 -1.60 -2.26 -9.51
N PHE A 76 -1.02 -3.39 -9.10
CA PHE A 76 -1.74 -4.66 -9.11
C PHE A 76 -2.70 -4.84 -7.94
N GLY A 77 -2.41 -4.25 -6.78
CA GLY A 77 -3.20 -4.39 -5.57
C GLY A 77 -4.34 -3.39 -5.42
N LYS A 78 -4.18 -2.15 -5.92
CA LYS A 78 -5.20 -1.09 -5.79
C LYS A 78 -6.02 -0.87 -7.04
N LYS A 79 -5.63 -1.39 -8.20
CA LYS A 79 -6.46 -1.27 -9.41
C LYS A 79 -7.77 -2.01 -9.22
N LYS A 80 -8.88 -1.34 -9.54
CA LYS A 80 -10.16 -2.01 -9.72
C LYS A 80 -10.02 -2.97 -10.90
N ARG A 81 -10.39 -4.24 -10.71
CA ARG A 81 -10.49 -5.18 -11.83
C ARG A 81 -11.53 -4.61 -12.81
N VAL A 82 -11.14 -4.48 -14.08
CA VAL A 82 -12.06 -4.07 -15.14
C VAL A 82 -13.18 -5.11 -15.17
N LEU A 83 -14.43 -4.65 -15.19
CA LEU A 83 -15.56 -5.53 -15.36
C LEU A 83 -15.53 -6.04 -16.80
N PHE A 84 -15.55 -7.35 -17.00
CA PHE A 84 -15.89 -7.87 -18.32
C PHE A 84 -17.35 -7.48 -18.58
N THR A 85 -17.60 -6.77 -19.69
CA THR A 85 -18.95 -6.66 -20.22
C THR A 85 -19.39 -8.07 -20.57
N GLY A 86 -20.43 -8.58 -19.89
CA GLY A 86 -20.92 -9.93 -20.15
C GLY A 86 -21.24 -10.10 -21.64
N GLY A 87 -20.76 -11.18 -22.24
CA GLY A 87 -21.16 -11.56 -23.60
C GLY A 87 -22.64 -11.90 -23.58
N ILE A 88 -23.49 -11.02 -24.12
CA ILE A 88 -24.90 -11.34 -24.32
C ILE A 88 -24.98 -12.17 -25.59
N HIS A 89 -25.14 -13.48 -25.44
CA HIS A 89 -25.34 -14.40 -26.55
C HIS A 89 -26.85 -14.66 -26.69
N ASN A 90 -27.48 -14.09 -27.72
CA ASN A 90 -28.87 -14.36 -28.08
C ASN A 90 -28.88 -15.26 -29.32
N THR A 91 -29.49 -16.45 -29.23
CA THR A 91 -29.78 -17.30 -30.39
C THR A 91 -31.23 -17.15 -30.82
N LYS A 92 -31.48 -17.32 -32.12
CA LYS A 92 -32.83 -17.30 -32.70
C LYS A 92 -33.32 -18.70 -33.09
N GLY A 93 -32.41 -19.65 -33.32
CA GLY A 93 -32.72 -21.02 -33.72
C GLY A 93 -32.37 -22.10 -32.68
N THR A 94 -32.95 -23.28 -32.85
CA THR A 94 -32.64 -24.48 -32.06
C THR A 94 -31.23 -24.98 -32.42
N LEU A 95 -30.37 -25.22 -31.41
CA LEU A 95 -28.96 -25.66 -31.55
C LEU A 95 -27.97 -24.65 -32.15
N GLU A 96 -28.32 -23.36 -32.23
CA GLU A 96 -27.48 -22.34 -32.85
C GLU A 96 -26.26 -21.92 -31.99
N TYR A 97 -26.24 -22.30 -30.71
CA TYR A 97 -25.13 -22.02 -29.80
C TYR A 97 -24.88 -23.22 -28.90
N ILE A 98 -23.76 -23.91 -29.15
CA ILE A 98 -23.31 -25.08 -28.39
C ILE A 98 -21.97 -24.71 -27.78
N HIS A 99 -21.93 -24.63 -26.45
CA HIS A 99 -20.70 -24.44 -25.69
C HIS A 99 -20.11 -25.82 -25.37
N PHE A 100 -18.82 -26.01 -25.64
CA PHE A 100 -18.08 -27.22 -25.28
C PHE A 100 -16.79 -26.82 -24.57
N ASP A 101 -16.64 -27.28 -23.33
CA ASP A 101 -15.40 -27.18 -22.56
C ASP A 101 -14.84 -28.61 -22.40
N LEU A 102 -13.51 -28.74 -22.49
CA LEU A 102 -12.79 -30.02 -22.44
C LEU A 102 -12.51 -30.47 -21.01
#